data_AF-A0AA42SR73-F1
#
_entry.id   AF-A0AA42SR73-F1
#
_cell.length_a   1.000
_cell.length_b   1.000
_cell.length_c   1.000
_cell.angle_alpha   90.00
_cell.angle_beta   90.00
_cell.angle_gamma   90.00
#
_symmetry.space_group_name_H-M   'P 1'
#
loop_
_entity.id
_entity.type
_entity.pdbx_description
1 polymer ?
#
loop_
_entity_poly.entity_id
_entity_poly.type
_entity_poly.pdbx_seq_one_letter_code
_entity_poly.pdbx_strand_id
1 'polypeptide(L)'
;MEKYLRLLNPKTTNFDAIGGGNFGALTREDVLLAISYARLSTAQDTLIKCLMGHFTIEEIERVSCTLISAYTLRDPEISINDHNGILAFKVAMLELFACSSNYKPTYRNRAALAGKSHMYVKRSLDHLIDDLKSQLKKDLEQAVKRISNQIRS
;
A
#
# COMPACT_ATOMS: atom_id res chain seq x y z
N MET A 1 -15.86 -1.15 -2.52
CA MET A 1 -14.45 -1.16 -2.06
C MET A 1 -13.80 0.20 -2.24
N GLU A 2 -13.74 0.73 -3.46
CA GLU A 2 -13.16 2.06 -3.72
C GLU A 2 -13.90 3.21 -2.99
N LYS A 3 -15.22 3.09 -2.81
CA LYS A 3 -16.07 4.12 -2.18
C LYS A 3 -15.64 4.50 -0.75
N TYR A 4 -15.23 3.53 0.08
CA TYR A 4 -14.85 3.81 1.48
C TYR A 4 -13.48 4.46 1.59
N LEU A 5 -12.51 4.00 0.79
CA LEU A 5 -11.17 4.56 0.76
C LEU A 5 -11.13 5.95 0.10
N ARG A 6 -12.05 6.24 -0.83
CA ARG A 6 -12.24 7.60 -1.39
C ARG A 6 -12.65 8.64 -0.33
N LEU A 7 -13.32 8.23 0.75
CA LEU A 7 -13.66 9.13 1.86
C LEU A 7 -12.45 9.53 2.71
N LEU A 8 -11.35 8.79 2.61
CA LEU A 8 -10.12 9.02 3.37
C LEU A 8 -9.06 9.77 2.58
N ASN A 9 -9.20 9.84 1.25
CA ASN A 9 -8.26 10.53 0.39
C ASN A 9 -8.60 12.04 0.34
N PRO A 10 -7.67 12.94 0.73
CA PRO A 10 -7.92 14.38 0.80
C PRO A 10 -8.22 15.01 -0.57
N LYS A 11 -7.88 14.35 -1.69
CA LYS A 11 -8.16 14.83 -3.05
C LYS A 11 -9.58 14.54 -3.54
N THR A 12 -10.33 13.66 -2.85
CA THR A 12 -11.68 13.23 -3.27
C THR A 12 -12.76 13.49 -2.22
N THR A 13 -12.40 14.01 -1.05
CA THR A 13 -13.35 14.48 -0.04
C THR A 13 -13.99 15.79 -0.50
N ASN A 14 -15.21 15.72 -1.04
CA ASN A 14 -16.07 16.89 -1.15
C ASN A 14 -16.27 17.48 0.25
N PHE A 15 -15.89 18.74 0.43
CA PHE A 15 -16.14 19.50 1.66
C PHE A 15 -17.64 19.62 1.98
N ASP A 16 -18.53 19.40 1.00
CA ASP A 16 -19.99 19.30 1.19
C ASP A 16 -20.45 18.09 2.03
N ALA A 17 -19.58 17.12 2.31
CA ALA A 17 -19.89 16.02 3.23
C ALA A 17 -19.62 16.37 4.71
N ILE A 18 -19.05 17.55 4.99
CA ILE A 18 -18.81 18.02 6.36
C ILE A 18 -20.11 18.64 6.88
N GLY A 19 -20.89 17.83 7.58
CA GLY A 19 -21.89 18.28 8.56
C GLY A 19 -23.05 19.10 8.01
N GLY A 20 -23.96 18.46 7.27
CA GLY A 20 -25.20 19.11 6.82
C GLY A 20 -26.27 18.13 6.35
N GLY A 21 -26.83 17.35 7.28
CA GLY A 21 -28.13 16.70 7.09
C GLY A 21 -28.17 15.49 6.14
N ASN A 22 -27.73 14.33 6.60
CA ASN A 22 -28.37 13.07 6.17
C ASN A 22 -28.18 11.99 7.24
N PHE A 23 -29.22 11.72 8.04
CA PHE A 23 -29.23 10.59 8.97
C PHE A 23 -29.19 9.28 8.15
N GLY A 24 -28.00 8.70 7.97
CA GLY A 24 -27.80 7.43 7.27
C GLY A 24 -26.71 7.41 6.19
N ALA A 25 -26.04 8.53 5.91
CA ALA A 25 -24.89 8.53 5.00
C ALA A 25 -23.60 8.21 5.76
N LEU A 26 -22.82 7.24 5.25
CA LEU A 26 -21.51 6.91 5.81
C LEU A 26 -20.57 8.11 5.71
N THR A 27 -20.05 8.55 6.86
CA THR A 27 -19.15 9.70 6.99
C THR A 27 -17.68 9.27 7.03
N ARG A 28 -16.78 10.25 7.00
CA ARG A 28 -15.34 9.99 7.18
C ARG A 28 -15.05 9.50 8.59
N GLU A 29 -15.75 10.04 9.57
CA GLU A 29 -15.67 9.69 10.99
C GLU A 29 -16.03 8.21 11.21
N ASP A 30 -17.08 7.72 10.54
CA ASP A 30 -17.47 6.30 10.61
C ASP A 30 -16.38 5.37 10.07
N VAL A 31 -15.71 5.77 8.97
CA VAL A 31 -14.62 4.99 8.39
C VAL A 31 -13.38 5.00 9.29
N LEU A 32 -13.07 6.14 9.92
CA LEU A 32 -11.96 6.23 10.88
C LEU A 32 -12.21 5.38 12.13
N LEU A 33 -13.44 5.36 12.64
CA LEU A 33 -13.86 4.46 13.72
C LEU A 33 -13.76 3.00 13.27
N ALA A 34 -14.23 2.66 12.07
CA ALA A 34 -14.10 1.32 11.53
C ALA A 34 -12.64 0.85 11.43
N ILE A 35 -11.71 1.75 11.06
CA ILE A 35 -10.27 1.44 11.04
C ILE A 35 -9.74 1.17 12.45
N SER A 36 -10.10 1.96 13.45
CA SER A 36 -9.62 1.78 14.82
C SER A 36 -10.09 0.46 15.44
N TYR A 37 -11.29 -0.01 15.09
CA TYR A 37 -11.84 -1.29 15.54
C TYR A 37 -11.46 -2.51 14.67
N ALA A 38 -10.89 -2.31 13.47
CA ALA A 38 -10.59 -3.39 12.53
C ALA A 38 -9.47 -4.35 12.96
N ARG A 39 -8.76 -4.08 14.08
CA ARG A 39 -7.66 -4.90 14.61
C ARG A 39 -6.65 -5.29 13.53
N LEU A 40 -6.14 -4.28 12.84
CA LEU A 40 -5.12 -4.45 11.80
C LEU A 40 -3.77 -4.82 12.44
N SER A 41 -2.98 -5.65 11.75
CA SER A 41 -1.56 -5.81 12.13
C SER A 41 -0.79 -4.52 11.84
N THR A 42 0.37 -4.32 12.49
CA THR A 42 1.22 -3.14 12.26
C THR A 42 1.58 -2.96 10.79
N ALA A 43 1.84 -4.06 10.07
CA ALA A 43 2.10 -4.03 8.64
C ALA A 43 0.87 -3.53 7.85
N GLN A 44 -0.32 -4.08 8.14
CA GLN A 44 -1.57 -3.67 7.48
C GLN A 44 -1.93 -2.21 7.76
N ASP A 45 -1.80 -1.75 9.00
CA ASP A 45 -2.03 -0.35 9.38
C ASP A 45 -1.10 0.59 8.60
N THR A 46 0.17 0.22 8.50
CA THR A 46 1.18 0.97 7.74
C THR A 46 0.83 1.04 6.25
N LEU A 47 0.41 -0.07 5.64
CA LEU A 47 -0.01 -0.10 4.23
C LEU A 47 -1.27 0.75 3.97
N ILE A 48 -2.22 0.76 4.89
CA ILE A 48 -3.40 1.63 4.78
C ILE A 48 -2.99 3.10 4.84
N LYS A 49 -2.04 3.47 5.71
CA LYS A 49 -1.50 4.84 5.75
C LYS A 49 -0.78 5.23 4.46
N CYS A 50 -0.02 4.32 3.86
CA CYS A 50 0.57 4.52 2.53
C CYS A 50 -0.52 4.77 1.48
N LEU A 51 -1.60 3.96 1.48
CA LEU A 51 -2.70 4.08 0.53
C LEU A 51 -3.47 5.40 0.65
N MET A 52 -3.65 5.90 1.88
CA MET A 52 -4.31 7.17 2.17
C MET A 52 -3.48 8.39 1.74
N GLY A 53 -2.24 8.20 1.29
CA GLY A 53 -1.36 9.28 0.84
C GLY A 53 -0.74 10.08 1.98
N HIS A 54 -0.60 9.49 3.16
CA HIS A 54 0.04 10.14 4.32
C HIS A 54 1.57 10.28 4.18
N PHE A 55 2.17 9.57 3.23
CA PHE A 55 3.62 9.51 3.08
C PHE A 55 4.08 10.12 1.76
N THR A 56 5.14 10.91 1.86
CA THR A 56 6.00 11.31 0.75
C THR A 56 6.72 10.10 0.16
N ILE A 57 7.37 10.28 -1.00
CA ILE A 57 8.15 9.22 -1.64
C ILE A 57 9.25 8.74 -0.70
N GLU A 58 9.99 9.66 -0.08
CA GLU A 58 11.08 9.38 0.85
C GLU A 58 10.58 8.64 2.12
N GLU A 59 9.37 8.94 2.56
CA GLU A 59 8.73 8.22 3.67
C GLU A 59 8.30 6.81 3.28
N ILE A 60 7.77 6.60 2.08
CA ILE A 60 7.45 5.26 1.55
C ILE A 60 8.72 4.41 1.50
N GLU A 61 9.86 4.99 1.10
CA GLU A 61 11.14 4.29 1.12
C GLU A 61 11.57 3.90 2.55
N ARG A 62 11.49 4.82 3.51
CA ARG A 62 11.82 4.52 4.92
C ARG A 62 10.92 3.45 5.52
N VAL A 63 9.61 3.54 5.25
CA VAL A 63 8.61 2.56 5.68
C VAL A 63 8.83 1.21 5.02
N SER A 64 9.31 1.17 3.77
CA SER A 64 9.64 -0.10 3.13
C SER A 64 10.68 -0.87 3.94
N CYS A 65 11.71 -0.20 4.46
CA CYS A 65 12.74 -0.83 5.30
C CYS A 65 12.18 -1.42 6.59
N THR A 66 11.20 -0.77 7.23
CA THR A 66 10.61 -1.26 8.48
C THR A 66 9.69 -2.46 8.24
N LEU A 67 9.08 -2.56 7.06
CA LEU A 67 8.18 -3.66 6.70
C LEU A 67 8.92 -4.92 6.23
N ILE A 68 10.17 -4.81 5.76
CA ILE A 68 10.94 -5.97 5.26
C ILE A 68 10.93 -7.13 6.26
N SER A 69 11.22 -6.85 7.54
CA SER A 69 11.25 -7.90 8.58
C SER A 69 9.90 -8.61 8.74
N ALA A 70 8.79 -7.87 8.63
CA ALA A 70 7.45 -8.42 8.74
C ALA A 70 7.08 -9.33 7.55
N TYR A 71 7.65 -9.08 6.37
CA TYR A 71 7.41 -9.90 5.18
C TYR A 71 8.38 -11.08 5.08
N THR A 72 9.65 -10.90 5.43
CA THR A 72 10.63 -11.99 5.52
C THR A 72 10.15 -13.11 6.46
N LEU A 73 9.57 -12.77 7.61
CA LEU A 73 9.12 -13.77 8.58
C LEU A 73 7.86 -14.55 8.15
N ARG A 74 7.13 -14.06 7.14
CA ARG A 74 5.88 -14.68 6.67
C ARG A 74 6.10 -15.70 5.56
N ASP A 75 7.14 -15.51 4.76
CA ASP A 75 7.44 -16.36 3.63
C ASP A 75 8.94 -16.64 3.55
N PRO A 76 9.41 -17.79 4.08
CA PRO A 76 10.82 -18.12 4.07
C PRO A 76 11.36 -18.42 2.67
N GLU A 77 10.51 -18.66 1.67
CA GLU A 77 10.93 -18.88 0.28
C GLU A 77 11.21 -17.55 -0.45
N ILE A 78 10.62 -16.45 0.01
CA ILE A 78 10.95 -15.11 -0.48
C ILE A 78 12.02 -14.49 0.41
N SER A 79 13.27 -14.68 0.01
CA SER A 79 14.40 -14.03 0.68
C SER A 79 14.41 -12.53 0.38
N ILE A 80 13.73 -11.75 1.22
CA ILE A 80 13.80 -10.27 1.18
C ILE A 80 15.08 -9.76 1.85
N ASN A 81 15.84 -10.64 2.52
CA ASN A 81 17.00 -10.26 3.33
C ASN A 81 18.27 -9.99 2.51
N ASP A 82 18.31 -10.41 1.25
CA ASP A 82 19.43 -10.11 0.38
C ASP A 82 19.29 -8.74 -0.29
N HIS A 83 20.36 -8.25 -0.92
CA HIS A 83 20.34 -6.93 -1.56
C HIS A 83 19.24 -6.79 -2.63
N ASN A 84 18.90 -7.87 -3.33
CA ASN A 84 17.91 -7.87 -4.40
C ASN A 84 16.49 -7.86 -3.86
N GLY A 85 16.23 -8.61 -2.81
CA GLY A 85 14.97 -8.65 -2.08
C GLY A 85 14.63 -7.29 -1.49
N ILE A 86 15.57 -6.64 -0.79
CA ILE A 86 15.40 -5.28 -0.26
C ILE A 86 15.05 -4.30 -1.39
N LEU A 87 15.79 -4.36 -2.49
CA LEU A 87 15.59 -3.45 -3.62
C LEU A 87 14.27 -3.70 -4.34
N ALA A 88 13.91 -4.97 -4.54
CA ALA A 88 12.64 -5.36 -5.13
C ALA A 88 11.46 -4.93 -4.26
N PHE A 89 11.56 -5.08 -2.93
CA PHE A 89 10.53 -4.66 -1.98
C PHE A 89 10.31 -3.15 -2.00
N LYS A 90 11.42 -2.38 -2.02
CA LYS A 90 11.36 -0.92 -2.17
C LYS A 90 10.64 -0.52 -3.47
N VAL A 91 11.03 -1.11 -4.61
CA VAL A 91 10.39 -0.82 -5.91
C VAL A 91 8.92 -1.23 -5.90
N ALA A 92 8.57 -2.37 -5.31
CA ALA A 92 7.19 -2.82 -5.17
C ALA A 92 6.32 -1.81 -4.40
N MET A 93 6.83 -1.30 -3.26
CA MET A 93 6.17 -0.27 -2.47
C MET A 93 5.98 1.04 -3.27
N LEU A 94 7.01 1.50 -3.97
CA LEU A 94 6.94 2.70 -4.80
C LEU A 94 5.95 2.54 -5.97
N GLU A 95 5.94 1.39 -6.63
CA GLU A 95 4.98 1.10 -7.71
C GLU A 95 3.53 1.06 -7.21
N LEU A 96 3.28 0.67 -5.96
CA LEU A 96 1.94 0.59 -5.39
C LEU A 96 1.43 1.93 -4.85
N PHE A 97 2.29 2.73 -4.22
CA PHE A 97 1.85 3.88 -3.43
C PHE A 97 2.31 5.24 -3.96
N ALA A 98 3.42 5.29 -4.72
CA ALA A 98 3.99 6.55 -5.22
C ALA A 98 3.74 6.79 -6.72
N CYS A 99 3.48 5.74 -7.49
CA CYS A 99 3.28 5.84 -8.92
C CYS A 99 1.87 6.30 -9.29
N SER A 100 1.76 7.05 -10.40
CA SER A 100 0.47 7.49 -10.93
C SER A 100 -0.37 6.33 -11.49
N SER A 101 -1.68 6.53 -11.61
CA SER A 101 -2.60 5.51 -12.13
C SER A 101 -2.30 5.05 -13.57
N ASN A 102 -1.62 5.89 -14.37
CA ASN A 102 -1.18 5.58 -15.73
C ASN A 102 0.24 4.98 -15.80
N TYR A 103 0.90 4.75 -14.66
CA TYR A 103 2.22 4.13 -14.60
C TYR A 103 2.18 2.71 -15.20
N LYS A 104 3.15 2.41 -16.07
CA LYS A 104 3.35 1.07 -16.63
C LYS A 104 4.63 0.46 -16.05
N PRO A 105 4.59 -0.74 -15.44
CA PRO A 105 5.76 -1.39 -14.87
C PRO A 105 6.66 -1.96 -15.98
N THR A 106 7.42 -1.09 -16.64
CA THR A 106 8.42 -1.49 -17.64
C THR A 106 9.78 -1.68 -16.97
N TYR A 107 10.65 -2.49 -17.57
CA TYR A 107 12.03 -2.64 -17.08
C TYR A 107 12.77 -1.31 -16.92
N ARG A 108 12.49 -0.32 -17.79
CA ARG A 108 13.09 1.02 -17.72
C ARG A 108 12.56 1.82 -16.54
N ASN A 109 11.26 1.77 -16.29
CA ASN A 109 10.66 2.48 -15.16
C ASN A 109 11.09 1.87 -13.82
N ARG A 110 11.06 0.54 -13.71
CA ARG A 110 11.59 -0.20 -12.56
C ARG A 110 13.07 0.08 -12.33
N ALA A 111 13.87 0.20 -13.40
CA ALA A 111 15.28 0.58 -13.32
C ALA A 111 15.49 1.98 -12.75
N ALA A 112 14.65 2.95 -13.14
CA ALA A 112 14.68 4.30 -12.58
C ALA A 112 14.37 4.29 -11.08
N LEU A 113 13.36 3.52 -10.64
CA LEU A 113 13.02 3.38 -9.21
C LEU A 113 14.10 2.63 -8.42
N ALA A 114 14.74 1.61 -9.03
CA ALA A 114 15.76 0.80 -8.39
C ALA A 114 17.15 1.47 -8.36
N GLY A 115 17.38 2.51 -9.18
CA GLY A 115 18.72 3.06 -9.40
C GLY A 115 19.69 2.04 -10.03
N LYS A 116 19.18 1.13 -10.88
CA LYS A 116 19.96 0.06 -11.54
C LYS A 116 19.71 0.06 -13.05
N SER A 117 20.46 -0.74 -13.79
CA SER A 117 20.21 -0.89 -15.23
C SER A 117 18.95 -1.72 -15.51
N HIS A 118 18.25 -1.44 -16.61
CA HIS A 118 17.07 -2.22 -17.02
C HIS A 118 17.38 -3.71 -17.23
N MET A 119 18.60 -4.06 -17.65
CA MET A 119 19.05 -5.45 -17.78
C MET A 119 19.19 -6.14 -16.42
N TYR A 120 19.63 -5.40 -15.39
CA TYR A 120 19.69 -5.92 -14.02
C TYR A 120 18.29 -6.22 -13.50
N VAL A 121 17.34 -5.28 -13.68
CA VAL A 121 15.94 -5.49 -13.29
C VAL A 121 15.38 -6.75 -13.94
N LYS A 122 15.51 -6.86 -15.28
CA LYS A 122 14.99 -8.00 -16.04
C LYS A 122 15.54 -9.34 -15.56
N ARG A 123 16.82 -9.39 -15.17
CA ARG A 123 17.49 -10.64 -14.78
C ARG A 123 17.29 -11.02 -13.32
N SER A 124 17.12 -10.03 -12.43
CA SER A 124 17.31 -10.25 -10.99
C SER A 124 16.20 -9.69 -10.11
N LEU A 125 15.40 -8.74 -10.59
CA LEU A 125 14.40 -8.07 -9.73
C LEU A 125 12.96 -8.26 -10.22
N ASP A 126 12.73 -8.47 -11.51
CA ASP A 126 11.39 -8.37 -12.11
C ASP A 126 10.36 -9.29 -11.46
N HIS A 127 10.66 -10.58 -11.38
CA HIS A 127 9.79 -11.57 -10.74
C HIS A 127 9.60 -11.29 -9.24
N LEU A 128 10.69 -10.94 -8.53
CA LEU A 128 10.62 -10.60 -7.11
C LEU A 128 9.71 -9.38 -6.86
N ILE A 129 9.80 -8.35 -7.70
CA ILE A 129 8.94 -7.16 -7.59
C ILE A 129 7.47 -7.56 -7.76
N ASP A 130 7.15 -8.41 -8.74
CA ASP A 130 5.78 -8.83 -8.99
C ASP A 130 5.21 -9.72 -7.86
N ASP A 131 6.01 -10.65 -7.34
CA ASP A 131 5.62 -11.51 -6.22
C ASP A 131 5.37 -10.68 -4.95
N LEU A 132 6.28 -9.77 -4.62
CA LEU A 132 6.14 -8.88 -3.47
C LEU A 132 4.94 -7.95 -3.60
N LYS A 133 4.70 -7.39 -4.80
CA LYS A 133 3.49 -6.60 -5.05
C LYS A 133 2.22 -7.41 -4.87
N SER A 134 2.22 -8.68 -5.30
CA SER A 134 1.09 -9.58 -5.11
C SER A 134 0.81 -9.79 -3.62
N GLN A 135 1.84 -10.02 -2.81
CA GLN A 135 1.71 -10.16 -1.36
C GLN A 135 1.19 -8.88 -0.69
N LEU A 136 1.80 -7.72 -1.01
CA LEU A 136 1.37 -6.42 -0.48
C LEU A 136 -0.10 -6.12 -0.80
N LYS A 137 -0.54 -6.43 -2.02
CA LYS A 137 -1.96 -6.28 -2.43
C LYS A 137 -2.88 -7.21 -1.64
N LYS A 138 -2.51 -8.48 -1.47
CA LYS A 138 -3.29 -9.44 -0.66
C LYS A 138 -3.46 -8.95 0.78
N ASP A 139 -2.40 -8.44 1.39
CA ASP A 139 -2.47 -7.89 2.74
C ASP A 139 -3.36 -6.65 2.83
N LEU A 140 -3.28 -5.77 1.83
CA LEU A 140 -4.12 -4.59 1.73
C LEU A 140 -5.59 -4.96 1.53
N GLU A 141 -5.89 -5.94 0.69
CA GLU A 141 -7.25 -6.48 0.51
C GLU A 141 -7.80 -7.09 1.81
N GLN A 142 -6.98 -7.84 2.54
CA GLN A 142 -7.36 -8.36 3.85
C GLN A 142 -7.64 -7.25 4.86
N ALA A 143 -6.80 -6.21 4.90
CA ALA A 143 -7.01 -5.05 5.77
C ALA A 143 -8.32 -4.33 5.43
N VAL A 144 -8.56 -4.06 4.15
CA VAL A 144 -9.80 -3.43 3.67
C VAL A 144 -11.03 -4.29 3.98
N LYS A 145 -10.92 -5.62 3.86
CA LYS A 145 -12.00 -6.54 4.24
C LYS A 145 -12.31 -6.45 5.74
N ARG A 146 -11.30 -6.41 6.60
CA ARG A 146 -11.48 -6.24 8.06
C ARG A 146 -12.17 -4.92 8.40
N ILE A 147 -11.74 -3.82 7.78
CA ILE A 147 -12.38 -2.50 7.93
C ILE A 147 -13.83 -2.55 7.45
N SER A 148 -14.07 -3.13 6.28
CA SER A 148 -15.42 -3.21 5.70
C SER A 148 -16.38 -4.02 6.57
N ASN A 149 -15.89 -5.04 7.27
CA ASN A 149 -16.71 -5.82 8.21
C ASN A 149 -17.16 -4.98 9.42
N GLN A 150 -16.39 -3.97 9.84
CA GLN A 150 -16.78 -3.06 10.94
C GLN A 150 -17.82 -2.01 10.51
N ILE A 151 -17.95 -1.75 9.21
CA ILE A 151 -18.93 -0.78 8.67
C ILE A 151 -20.28 -1.46 8.40
N ARG A 152 -20.27 -2.77 8.16
CA ARG A 152 -21.48 -3.57 7.86
C ARG A 152 -22.14 -4.17 9.09
N SER A 153 -21.48 -4.07 10.25
CA SER A 153 -21.97 -4.52 11.55
C SER A 153 -22.94 -3.53 12.17
#